data_AF-B1NQV4-F1
#
_entry.id   AF-B1NQV4-F1
#
_cell.length_a   1.000
_cell.length_b   1.000
_cell.length_c   1.000
_cell.angle_alpha   90.00
_cell.angle_beta   90.00
_cell.angle_gamma   90.00
#
_symmetry.space_group_name_H-M   'P 1'
#
loop_
_entity.id
_entity.type
_entity.pdbx_description
1 polymer ?
#
loop_
_entity_poly.entity_id
_entity_poly.type
_entity_poly.pdbx_seq_one_letter_code
_entity_poly.pdbx_strand_id
1 'polypeptide(L)' 'MKGIILLVLGIGLLHTASAATHSLKYFYTASSEVPNFPEFVVVAMVDGAQMVHYDSNSQRAVPKQDWMKQT' A
#
# COMPACT_ATOMS: atom_id res chain seq x y z
N MET A 1 -46.86 8.26 6.60
CA MET A 1 -46.08 7.09 6.11
C MET A 1 -45.08 7.46 5.01
N LYS A 2 -45.48 8.07 3.89
CA LYS A 2 -44.58 8.43 2.77
C LYS A 2 -43.40 9.34 3.14
N GLY A 3 -43.63 10.36 3.98
CA GLY A 3 -42.56 11.25 4.45
C GLY A 3 -41.53 10.59 5.37
N ILE A 4 -41.95 9.59 6.16
CA ILE A 4 -41.05 8.81 7.02
C ILE A 4 -40.16 7.90 6.19
N ILE A 5 -40.69 7.31 5.12
CA ILE A 5 -39.93 6.47 4.18
C ILE A 5 -38.84 7.31 3.47
N LEU A 6 -39.19 8.51 3.01
CA LEU A 6 -38.23 9.43 2.38
C LEU A 6 -37.15 9.90 3.35
N LEU A 7 -37.50 10.14 4.61
CA LEU A 7 -36.56 10.49 5.67
C LEU A 7 -35.55 9.36 5.94
N VAL A 8 -36.03 8.12 6.06
CA VAL A 8 -35.18 6.94 6.31
C VAL A 8 -34.27 6.65 5.11
N LEU A 9 -34.77 6.77 3.87
CA LEU A 9 -33.94 6.63 2.67
C LEU A 9 -32.88 7.73 2.58
N GLY A 10 -33.25 8.99 2.85
CA GLY A 10 -32.31 10.12 2.83
C GLY A 10 -31.17 9.93 3.83
N ILE A 11 -31.49 9.56 5.07
CA ILE A 11 -30.51 9.31 6.13
C ILE A 11 -29.65 8.07 5.81
N GLY A 12 -30.25 6.98 5.29
CA GLY A 12 -29.51 5.77 4.89
C GLY A 12 -28.51 5.99 3.76
N LEU A 13 -28.82 6.89 2.81
CA LEU A 13 -27.95 7.25 1.69
C LEU A 13 -26.83 8.24 2.09
N LEU A 14 -27.03 9.04 3.14
CA LEU A 14 -26.02 9.99 3.64
C LEU A 14 -24.84 9.31 4.37
N HIS A 15 -25.01 8.07 4.84
CA HIS A 15 -24.00 7.36 5.63
C HIS A 15 -22.99 6.52 4.82
N THR A 16 -23.03 6.55 3.48
CA THR A 16 -22.18 5.65 2.66
C THR A 16 -20.86 6.26 2.19
N ALA A 17 -20.50 7.47 2.62
CA ALA A 17 -19.20 8.05 2.32
C ALA A 17 -18.14 7.55 3.33
N SER A 18 -17.59 6.35 3.09
CA SER A 18 -16.41 5.87 3.80
C SER A 18 -15.16 6.38 3.08
N ALA A 19 -14.41 7.29 3.72
CA ALA A 19 -13.06 7.65 3.27
C ALA A 19 -12.07 6.66 3.89
N ALA A 20 -11.42 5.85 3.06
CA ALA A 20 -10.32 5.01 3.50
C ALA A 20 -9.04 5.84 3.61
N THR A 21 -8.32 5.71 4.72
CA THR A 21 -6.97 6.26 4.85
C THR A 21 -5.97 5.25 4.30
N HIS A 22 -5.23 5.65 3.27
CA HIS A 22 -4.16 4.84 2.70
C HIS A 22 -2.81 5.26 3.27
N SER A 23 -1.86 4.33 3.35
CA SER A 23 -0.50 4.60 3.83
C SER A 23 0.54 4.05 2.87
N LEU A 24 1.55 4.87 2.58
CA LEU A 24 2.73 4.50 1.80
C LEU A 24 3.95 4.59 2.72
N LYS A 25 4.73 3.51 2.81
CA LYS A 25 5.92 3.43 3.66
C LYS A 25 7.12 2.92 2.87
N TYR A 26 8.27 3.57 3.08
CA TYR A 26 9.56 3.14 2.54
C TYR A 26 10.49 2.77 3.69
N PHE A 27 11.14 1.62 3.56
CA PHE A 27 12.16 1.14 4.48
C PHE A 27 13.48 1.10 3.73
N TYR A 28 14.44 1.89 4.19
CA TYR A 28 15.80 1.90 3.68
C TYR A 28 16.70 1.26 4.73
N THR A 29 17.46 0.25 4.31
CA THR A 29 18.40 -0.44 5.18
C THR A 29 19.75 -0.44 4.51
N ALA A 30 20.75 0.09 5.21
CA ALA A 30 22.15 -0.01 4.83
C ALA A 30 22.86 -0.89 5.86
N SER A 31 23.75 -1.75 5.38
CA SER A 31 24.58 -2.61 6.22
C SER A 31 25.99 -2.66 5.67
N SER A 32 26.97 -2.82 6.55
CA SER A 32 28.38 -2.97 6.19
C SER A 32 28.89 -4.28 6.78
N GLU A 33 29.72 -5.00 6.01
CA GLU A 33 30.43 -6.21 6.47
C GLU A 33 29.52 -7.34 6.98
N VAL A 34 28.27 -7.43 6.50
CA VAL A 34 27.37 -8.55 6.82
C VAL A 34 27.50 -9.61 5.73
N PRO A 35 28.08 -10.80 6.01
CA PRO A 35 28.26 -11.83 5.01
C PRO A 35 26.91 -12.29 4.44
N ASN A 36 26.85 -12.49 3.12
CA ASN A 36 25.67 -12.98 2.40
C ASN A 36 24.41 -12.09 2.51
N PHE A 37 24.54 -10.83 2.93
CA PHE A 37 23.43 -9.88 2.97
C PHE A 37 23.72 -8.66 2.07
N PRO A 38 22.73 -8.09 1.37
CA PRO A 38 22.96 -6.92 0.52
C PRO A 38 23.36 -5.68 1.34
N GLU A 39 24.35 -4.93 0.88
CA GLU A 39 24.76 -3.67 1.52
C GLU A 39 23.65 -2.62 1.57
N PHE A 40 22.71 -2.66 0.62
CA PHE A 40 21.56 -1.76 0.61
C PHE A 40 20.28 -2.47 0.16
N VAL A 41 19.20 -2.27 0.92
CA VAL A 41 17.87 -2.82 0.65
C VAL A 41 16.83 -1.71 0.75
N VAL A 42 15.88 -1.71 -0.19
CA VAL A 42 14.69 -0.85 -0.12
C VAL A 42 13.44 -1.71 -0.21
N VAL A 43 12.52 -1.50 0.74
CA VAL A 43 11.18 -2.11 0.71
C VAL A 43 10.14 -1.01 0.70
N ALA A 44 9.24 -1.04 -0.28
CA ALA A 44 8.13 -0.11 -0.36
C ALA A 44 6.79 -0.83 -0.14
N MET A 45 5.94 -0.26 0.70
CA MET A 45 4.67 -0.85 1.14
C MET A 45 3.51 0.12 0.92
N VAL A 46 2.39 -0.36 0.38
CA VAL A 46 1.10 0.35 0.32
C VAL A 46 0.11 -0.43 1.18
N ASP A 47 -0.47 0.20 2.19
CA ASP A 47 -1.46 -0.41 3.10
C ASP A 47 -0.99 -1.72 3.75
N GLY A 48 0.31 -1.82 4.02
CA GLY A 48 0.92 -3.04 4.57
C GLY A 48 1.18 -4.15 3.55
N ALA A 49 0.81 -3.96 2.28
CA ALA A 49 1.21 -4.84 1.18
C ALA A 49 2.53 -4.37 0.57
N GLN A 50 3.50 -5.28 0.42
CA GLN A 50 4.77 -4.97 -0.24
C GLN A 50 4.56 -4.79 -1.74
N MET A 51 4.91 -3.61 -2.26
CA MET A 51 4.80 -3.32 -3.69
C MET A 51 6.11 -3.49 -4.44
N VAL A 52 7.25 -3.17 -3.81
CA VAL A 52 8.58 -3.22 -4.43
C VAL A 52 9.59 -3.75 -3.43
N HIS A 53 10.53 -4.56 -3.93
CA HIS A 53 11.77 -4.92 -3.24
C HIS A 53 12.97 -4.54 -4.11
N TYR A 54 13.90 -3.78 -3.57
CA TYR A 54 15.21 -3.56 -4.17
C TYR A 54 16.28 -4.12 -3.23
N ASP A 55 17.30 -4.74 -3.80
CA ASP A 55 18.53 -5.10 -3.11
C ASP A 55 19.75 -4.76 -3.98
N SER A 56 20.86 -4.42 -3.34
CA SER A 56 22.10 -4.00 -4.02
C SER A 56 22.85 -5.15 -4.70
N ASN A 57 22.53 -6.41 -4.40
CA ASN A 57 23.18 -7.55 -5.04
C ASN A 57 22.62 -7.75 -6.45
N SER A 58 21.29 -7.71 -6.58
CA SER A 58 20.60 -7.82 -7.87
C SER A 58 20.56 -6.48 -8.61
N GLN A 59 20.66 -5.35 -7.90
CA GLN A 59 20.52 -3.99 -8.41
C GLN A 59 19.19 -3.75 -9.15
N ARG A 60 18.14 -4.47 -8.75
CA ARG A 60 16.83 -4.40 -9.41
C ARG A 60 15.74 -4.09 -8.41
N ALA A 61 14.87 -3.14 -8.78
CA ALA A 61 13.58 -2.95 -8.12
C ALA A 61 12.58 -3.98 -8.69
N VAL A 62 12.30 -5.02 -7.92
CA VAL A 62 11.38 -6.09 -8.28
C VAL A 62 9.97 -5.75 -7.81
N PRO A 63 8.99 -5.57 -8.73
CA PRO A 63 7.60 -5.42 -8.35
C PRO A 63 7.08 -6.71 -7.72
N LYS A 64 6.32 -6.58 -6.63
CA LYS A 64 5.77 -7.71 -5.86
C LYS A 64 4.27 -7.87 -6.00
N GLN A 65 3.60 -6.91 -6.64
CA GLN A 65 2.17 -6.93 -6.88
C GLN A 65 1.88 -6.90 -8.38
N ASP A 66 0.79 -7.53 -8.81
CA ASP A 66 0.41 -7.59 -10.22
C ASP A 66 0.13 -6.20 -10.79
N TRP A 67 -0.47 -5.31 -10.00
CA TRP A 67 -0.75 -3.93 -10.40
C TRP A 67 0.50 -3.03 -10.51
N MET A 68 1.67 -3.52 -10.07
CA MET A 68 2.98 -2.84 -10.27
C MET A 68 3.74 -3.37 -11.49
N LYS A 69 3.31 -4.50 -12.06
CA LYS A 69 3.86 -4.96 -13.35
C LYS A 69 3.40 -3.95 -14.40
N GLN A 70 4.30 -3.58 -15.32
CA GLN A 70 4.07 -2.52 -16.31
C GLN A 70 2.65 -2.57 -16.91
N THR A 71 1.93 -1.45 -16.81
CA THR A 71 0.83 -1.09 -17.72
C THR A 71 1.38 -0.81 -19.11
#